data_AF-U6HAL5-F1
#
_entry.id   AF-U6HAL5-F1
#
_cell.length_a   1.000
_cell.length_b   1.000
_cell.length_c   1.000
_cell.angle_alpha   90.00
_cell.angle_beta   90.00
_cell.angle_gamma   90.00
#
_symmetry.space_group_name_H-M   'P 1'
#
loop_
_entity.id
_entity.type
_entity.pdbx_description
1 polymer ?
#
loop_
_entity_poly.entity_id
_entity_poly.type
_entity_poly.pdbx_seq_one_letter_code
_entity_poly.pdbx_strand_id
1 'polypeptide(L)'
;MLLAYIQSDELEWEQLLPALELAYNATSHSSTELSPFEVMIGEDPLTAADLDIVGPLAPTLTPPMTKLFRKLCDRIQSHIMQAKWRQKYCADPARREVGLYHIVSAFFSLFAKKLKWDGLLLAMKLAR
;
A
#
# COMPACT_ATOMS: atom_id res chain seq x y z
N MET A 1 -0.84 -13.06 -5.79
CA MET A 1 -0.11 -13.58 -6.96
C MET A 1 0.37 -15.00 -6.70
N LEU A 2 1.32 -15.24 -5.77
CA LEU A 2 1.84 -16.58 -5.45
C LEU A 2 0.75 -17.61 -5.11
N LEU A 3 -0.23 -17.25 -4.27
CA LEU A 3 -1.34 -18.13 -3.91
C LEU A 3 -2.22 -18.59 -5.09
N ALA A 4 -2.17 -17.90 -6.23
CA ALA A 4 -2.91 -18.31 -7.43
C ALA A 4 -2.22 -19.43 -8.21
N TYR A 5 -0.90 -19.60 -8.04
CA TYR A 5 -0.10 -20.60 -8.75
C TYR A 5 0.18 -21.86 -7.93
N ILE A 6 0.15 -21.74 -6.60
CA ILE A 6 0.36 -22.87 -5.66
C ILE A 6 -0.82 -23.87 -5.71
N GLN A 7 -2.04 -23.42 -6.05
CA GLN A 7 -3.22 -24.30 -6.10
C GLN A 7 -3.21 -25.32 -7.25
N SER A 8 -2.44 -25.04 -8.32
CA SER A 8 -2.41 -25.84 -9.54
C SER A 8 -1.34 -26.94 -9.52
N ASP A 9 -0.21 -26.72 -8.86
CA ASP A 9 0.89 -27.69 -8.73
C ASP A 9 1.71 -27.41 -7.47
N GLU A 10 1.39 -28.10 -6.37
CA GLU A 10 2.08 -27.94 -5.08
C GLU A 10 3.55 -28.41 -5.11
N LEU A 11 4.00 -29.10 -6.16
CA LEU A 11 5.36 -29.68 -6.25
C LEU A 11 6.35 -28.83 -7.06
N GLU A 12 5.89 -27.90 -7.90
CA GLU A 12 6.77 -27.12 -8.79
C GLU A 12 6.87 -25.63 -8.44
N TRP A 13 6.24 -25.19 -7.35
CA TRP A 13 6.25 -23.77 -6.94
C TRP A 13 7.68 -23.21 -6.76
N GLU A 14 8.63 -24.04 -6.31
CA GLU A 14 10.04 -23.64 -6.17
C GLU A 14 10.69 -23.33 -7.52
N GLN A 15 10.35 -24.09 -8.57
CA GLN A 15 10.84 -23.87 -9.94
C GLN A 15 10.18 -22.65 -10.59
N LEU A 16 8.92 -22.38 -10.23
CA LEU A 16 8.16 -21.22 -10.70
C LEU A 16 8.52 -19.92 -9.95
N LEU A 17 9.12 -20.03 -8.76
CA LEU A 17 9.42 -18.88 -7.91
C LEU A 17 10.27 -17.80 -8.63
N PRO A 18 11.37 -18.12 -9.32
CA PRO A 18 12.18 -17.11 -10.00
C PRO A 18 11.43 -16.41 -11.14
N ALA A 19 10.62 -17.17 -11.89
CA ALA A 19 9.81 -16.62 -12.99
C ALA A 19 8.69 -15.71 -12.47
N LEU A 20 8.07 -16.08 -11.35
CA LEU A 20 7.03 -15.28 -10.71
C LEU A 20 7.61 -14.01 -10.07
N GLU A 21 8.75 -14.11 -9.40
CA GLU A 21 9.47 -12.95 -8.86
C GLU A 21 9.84 -11.96 -9.96
N LEU A 22 10.40 -12.46 -11.07
CA LEU A 22 10.71 -11.65 -12.25
C LEU A 22 9.47 -10.96 -12.81
N ALA A 23 8.39 -11.71 -13.03
CA ALA A 23 7.13 -11.17 -13.52
C ALA A 23 6.58 -10.09 -12.59
N TYR A 24 6.58 -10.33 -11.27
CA TYR A 24 6.12 -9.35 -10.29
C TYR A 24 6.96 -8.07 -10.32
N ASN A 25 8.28 -8.21 -10.32
CA ASN A 25 9.20 -7.07 -10.28
C ASN A 25 9.24 -6.27 -11.59
N ALA A 26 8.80 -6.86 -12.71
CA ALA A 26 8.65 -6.19 -14.02
C ALA A 26 7.25 -5.62 -14.26
N THR A 27 6.21 -6.11 -13.58
CA THR A 27 4.86 -5.56 -13.73
C THR A 27 4.67 -4.25 -12.99
N SER A 28 4.05 -3.27 -13.65
CA SER A 28 3.72 -2.00 -13.01
C SER A 28 2.56 -2.14 -12.02
N HIS A 29 2.67 -1.46 -10.88
CA HIS A 29 1.59 -1.43 -9.89
C HIS A 29 0.65 -0.25 -10.13
N SER A 30 -0.66 -0.47 -9.99
CA SER A 30 -1.68 0.57 -10.17
C SER A 30 -1.55 1.80 -9.26
N SER A 31 -0.87 1.66 -8.12
CA SER A 31 -0.61 2.75 -7.18
C SER A 31 0.59 3.63 -7.54
N THR A 32 1.57 3.08 -8.28
CA THR A 32 2.82 3.77 -8.63
C THR A 32 2.97 3.97 -10.13
N GLU A 33 2.17 3.29 -10.95
CA GLU A 33 2.28 3.16 -12.41
C GLU A 33 3.68 2.73 -12.90
N LEU A 34 4.49 2.19 -12.00
CA LEU A 34 5.89 1.79 -12.23
C LEU A 34 6.12 0.40 -11.63
N SER A 35 7.02 -0.36 -12.25
CA SER A 35 7.45 -1.66 -11.73
C SER A 35 8.50 -1.51 -10.62
N PRO A 36 8.62 -2.47 -9.70
CA PRO A 36 9.70 -2.46 -8.71
C PRO A 36 11.11 -2.32 -9.31
N PHE A 37 11.39 -2.91 -10.47
CA PHE A 37 12.68 -2.74 -11.15
C PHE A 37 12.88 -1.31 -11.66
N GLU A 38 11.89 -0.71 -12.28
CA GLU A 38 11.97 0.70 -12.68
C GLU A 38 12.22 1.62 -11.49
N VAL A 39 11.64 1.32 -10.34
CA VAL A 39 11.84 2.11 -9.11
C VAL A 39 13.27 1.98 -8.58
N MET A 40 13.84 0.78 -8.60
CA MET A 40 15.14 0.48 -7.98
C MET A 40 16.32 0.78 -8.91
N ILE A 41 16.20 0.42 -10.18
CA ILE A 41 17.28 0.47 -11.18
C ILE A 41 17.09 1.66 -12.12
N GLY A 42 15.86 2.14 -12.30
CA GLY A 42 15.50 3.21 -13.23
C GLY A 42 14.96 2.70 -14.57
N GLU A 43 15.09 1.40 -14.85
CA GLU A 43 14.66 0.73 -16.08
C GLU A 43 14.18 -0.70 -15.77
N ASP A 44 13.37 -1.26 -16.67
CA ASP A 44 12.92 -2.66 -16.59
C ASP A 44 13.94 -3.57 -17.31
N PRO A 45 14.48 -4.62 -16.65
CA PRO A 45 15.44 -5.54 -17.25
C PRO A 45 14.90 -6.28 -18.48
N LEU A 46 13.59 -6.49 -18.62
CA LEU A 46 13.00 -7.08 -19.82
C LEU A 46 13.07 -6.12 -21.02
N THR A 47 12.95 -4.81 -20.77
CA THR A 47 13.12 -3.78 -21.80
C THR A 47 14.60 -3.61 -22.20
N ALA A 48 15.53 -3.80 -21.24
CA ALA A 48 16.96 -3.74 -21.48
C ALA A 48 17.49 -4.96 -22.28
N ALA A 49 16.87 -6.14 -22.14
CA ALA A 49 17.24 -7.33 -22.91
C ALA A 49 16.84 -7.23 -24.41
N ASP A 50 15.74 -6.53 -24.73
CA ASP A 50 15.37 -6.20 -26.12
C ASP A 50 16.32 -5.17 -26.77
N LEU A 51 17.17 -4.50 -25.97
CA LEU A 51 18.17 -3.54 -26.43
C LEU A 51 19.53 -4.15 -26.78
N ASP A 52 19.69 -5.48 -26.75
CA ASP A 52 20.93 -6.18 -27.11
C ASP A 52 21.23 -6.22 -28.63
N ILE A 53 20.63 -5.31 -29.41
CA ILE A 53 21.02 -4.97 -30.80
C ILE A 53 21.49 -3.52 -30.89
N VAL A 54 22.23 -3.01 -29.90
CA VAL A 54 23.03 -1.80 -30.11
C VAL A 54 24.41 -2.05 -29.51
N GLY A 55 25.42 -2.12 -30.37
CA GLY A 55 26.83 -2.35 -30.03
C GLY A 55 27.38 -1.35 -29.02
N PRO A 56 28.69 -1.43 -28.68
CA PRO A 56 29.28 -0.85 -27.47
C PRO A 56 28.98 0.65 -27.38
N LEU A 57 27.92 1.00 -26.65
CA LEU A 57 27.51 2.38 -26.50
C LEU A 57 28.48 3.01 -25.51
N ALA A 58 29.37 3.84 -26.05
CA ALA A 58 30.24 4.71 -25.29
C ALA A 58 29.45 5.40 -24.17
N PRO A 59 30.07 5.67 -23.00
CA PRO A 59 29.40 6.30 -21.86
C PRO A 59 29.04 7.74 -22.24
N THR A 60 27.88 7.88 -22.88
CA THR A 60 27.32 9.17 -23.24
C THR A 60 26.78 9.74 -21.94
N LEU A 61 27.38 10.84 -21.50
CA LEU A 61 27.08 11.58 -20.28
C LEU A 61 25.56 11.72 -20.07
N THR A 62 25.00 10.79 -19.32
CA THR A 62 23.66 10.89 -18.76
C THR A 62 23.63 12.12 -17.85
N PRO A 63 22.48 12.82 -17.73
CA PRO A 63 22.27 13.78 -16.64
C PRO A 63 22.73 13.12 -15.34
N PRO A 64 23.33 13.85 -14.37
CA PRO A 64 23.81 13.24 -13.14
C PRO A 64 22.73 12.29 -12.64
N MET A 65 23.05 11.01 -12.43
CA MET A 65 22.07 9.97 -12.07
C MET A 65 21.09 10.45 -10.99
N THR A 66 21.57 11.34 -10.12
CA THR A 66 20.80 12.07 -9.09
C THR A 66 19.60 12.88 -9.61
N LYS A 67 19.67 13.50 -10.79
CA LYS A 67 18.57 14.27 -11.42
C LYS A 67 17.50 13.34 -11.99
N LEU A 68 17.90 12.22 -12.58
CA LEU A 68 16.96 11.20 -13.06
C LEU A 68 16.27 10.52 -11.89
N PHE A 69 17.03 10.08 -10.89
CA PHE A 69 16.53 9.49 -9.67
C PHE A 69 15.56 10.42 -8.92
N ARG A 70 15.89 11.72 -8.81
CA ARG A 70 14.99 12.70 -8.18
C ARG A 70 13.64 12.81 -8.90
N LYS A 71 13.65 12.90 -10.24
CA LYS A 71 12.41 12.94 -11.03
C LYS A 71 11.58 11.67 -10.85
N LEU A 72 12.24 10.52 -10.78
CA LEU A 72 11.59 9.23 -10.51
C LEU A 72 10.93 9.23 -9.13
N CYS A 73 11.65 9.66 -8.08
CA CYS A 73 11.11 9.81 -6.74
C CYS A 73 9.91 10.77 -6.69
N ASP A 74 10.00 11.94 -7.35
CA ASP A 74 8.91 12.92 -7.39
C ASP A 74 7.64 12.33 -8.04
N ARG A 75 7.81 11.57 -9.13
CA ARG A 75 6.71 10.88 -9.82
C ARG A 75 6.08 9.81 -8.93
N ILE A 76 6.88 8.96 -8.30
CA ILE A 76 6.41 7.91 -7.38
C ILE A 76 5.62 8.54 -6.23
N GLN A 77 6.13 9.62 -5.63
CA GLN A 77 5.45 10.31 -4.52
C GLN A 77 4.09 10.87 -4.95
N SER A 78 4.02 11.49 -6.13
CA SER A 78 2.77 12.00 -6.69
C SER A 78 1.73 10.88 -6.85
N HIS A 79 2.12 9.75 -7.45
CA HIS A 79 1.23 8.62 -7.68
C HIS A 79 0.74 7.98 -6.38
N ILE A 80 1.64 7.79 -5.41
CA ILE A 80 1.27 7.29 -4.07
C ILE A 80 0.28 8.23 -3.38
N MET A 81 0.51 9.54 -3.46
CA MET A 81 -0.38 10.53 -2.86
C MET A 81 -1.77 10.47 -3.52
N GLN A 82 -1.83 10.36 -4.84
CA GLN A 82 -3.08 10.23 -5.57
C GLN A 82 -3.82 8.92 -5.23
N ALA A 83 -3.10 7.80 -5.15
CA ALA A 83 -3.66 6.51 -4.76
C ALA A 83 -4.24 6.54 -3.34
N LYS A 84 -3.53 7.16 -2.39
CA LYS A 84 -4.02 7.38 -1.02
C LYS A 84 -5.28 8.24 -1.00
N TRP A 85 -5.33 9.31 -1.80
CA TRP A 85 -6.52 10.15 -1.95
C TRP A 85 -7.72 9.36 -2.47
N ARG A 86 -7.52 8.55 -3.53
CA ARG A 86 -8.56 7.68 -4.09
C ARG A 86 -9.06 6.67 -3.04
N GLN A 87 -8.15 6.03 -2.30
CA GLN A 87 -8.52 5.10 -1.22
C GLN A 87 -9.36 5.80 -0.15
N LYS A 88 -8.94 6.99 0.32
CA LYS A 88 -9.69 7.78 1.28
C LYS A 88 -11.09 8.11 0.77
N TYR A 89 -11.18 8.59 -0.48
CA TYR A 89 -12.45 8.95 -1.10
C TYR A 89 -13.40 7.75 -1.21
N CYS A 90 -12.91 6.60 -1.70
CA CYS A 90 -13.73 5.39 -1.84
C CYS A 90 -14.11 4.75 -0.49
N ALA A 91 -13.23 4.83 0.53
CA ALA A 91 -13.50 4.30 1.86
C ALA A 91 -14.42 5.19 2.70
N ASP A 92 -14.63 6.45 2.29
CA ASP A 92 -15.44 7.42 3.01
C ASP A 92 -16.74 7.80 2.26
N PRO A 93 -17.63 6.84 1.93
CA PRO A 93 -18.86 7.14 1.18
C PRO A 93 -19.92 7.87 2.02
N ALA A 94 -19.74 8.01 3.33
CA ALA A 94 -20.58 8.81 4.23
C ALA A 94 -19.99 8.88 5.65
N ARG A 95 -18.93 9.66 5.88
CA ARG A 95 -18.47 9.96 7.25
C ARG A 95 -19.63 10.58 8.03
N ARG A 96 -20.25 9.82 8.94
CA ARG A 96 -20.97 10.46 10.05
C ARG A 96 -19.89 11.09 10.92
N GLU A 97 -19.97 12.39 11.13
CA GLU A 97 -19.20 13.04 12.18
C GLU A 97 -19.68 12.51 13.53
N VAL A 98 -19.13 11.38 13.95
CA VAL A 98 -19.34 10.90 15.31
C VAL A 98 -18.45 11.78 16.19
N GLY A 99 -19.02 12.88 16.69
CA GLY A 99 -18.33 13.78 17.60
C GLY A 99 -17.69 13.01 18.75
N LEU A 100 -16.54 13.47 19.24
CA LEU A 100 -15.76 12.80 20.30
C LEU A 100 -16.64 12.39 21.50
N TYR A 101 -17.64 13.21 21.82
CA TYR A 101 -18.66 12.96 22.84
C TYR A 101 -19.46 11.67 22.62
N HIS A 102 -19.83 11.34 21.39
CA HIS A 102 -20.57 10.11 21.08
C HIS A 102 -19.69 8.87 21.21
N ILE A 103 -18.40 8.95 20.88
CA ILE A 103 -17.46 7.83 21.04
C ILE A 103 -17.22 7.58 22.54
N VAL A 104 -16.89 8.62 23.30
CA VAL A 104 -16.66 8.51 24.76
C VAL A 104 -17.93 8.04 25.47
N SER A 105 -19.11 8.54 25.08
CA SER A 105 -20.40 8.10 25.61
C SER A 105 -20.71 6.64 25.28
N ALA A 106 -20.42 6.18 24.06
CA ALA A 106 -20.62 4.78 23.66
C ALA A 106 -19.70 3.84 24.45
N PHE A 107 -18.42 4.20 24.62
CA PHE A 107 -17.49 3.43 25.44
C PHE A 107 -17.89 3.42 26.91
N PHE A 108 -18.31 4.56 27.48
CA PHE A 108 -18.77 4.65 28.87
C PHE A 108 -20.04 3.82 29.08
N SER A 109 -20.98 3.85 28.15
CA SER A 109 -22.22 3.07 28.21
C SER A 109 -21.96 1.56 28.09
N LEU A 110 -21.01 1.15 27.24
CA LEU A 110 -20.60 -0.24 27.11
C LEU A 110 -19.88 -0.73 28.38
N PHE A 111 -19.04 0.12 28.97
CA PHE A 111 -18.31 -0.16 30.21
C PHE A 111 -19.27 -0.22 31.42
N ALA A 112 -20.23 0.69 31.52
CA ALA A 112 -21.26 0.69 32.55
C ALA A 112 -22.16 -0.56 32.49
N LYS A 113 -22.58 -0.97 31.28
CA LYS A 113 -23.32 -2.21 31.06
C LYS A 113 -22.51 -3.45 31.46
N LYS A 114 -21.19 -3.43 31.28
CA LYS A 114 -20.29 -4.55 31.61
C LYS A 114 -20.02 -4.69 33.12
N LEU A 115 -20.12 -3.62 33.91
CA LEU A 115 -19.88 -3.67 35.35
C LEU A 115 -21.15 -3.61 36.24
N LYS A 116 -22.38 -3.57 35.68
CA LYS A 116 -23.66 -3.59 36.43
C LYS A 116 -23.69 -2.60 37.61
N TRP A 117 -23.32 -1.34 37.38
CA TRP A 117 -23.30 -0.27 38.39
C TRP A 117 -24.63 0.48 38.56
N ASP A 118 -25.72 0.00 37.96
CA ASP A 118 -27.03 0.69 37.99
C ASP A 118 -27.53 0.95 39.43
N GLY A 119 -27.14 0.11 40.40
CA GLY A 119 -27.47 0.30 41.82
C GLY A 119 -26.71 1.44 42.51
N LEU A 120 -25.48 1.76 42.07
CA LEU A 120 -24.67 2.80 42.71
C LEU A 120 -25.11 4.21 42.29
N LEU A 121 -25.57 4.35 41.05
CA LEU A 121 -26.15 5.60 40.54
C LEU A 121 -27.47 5.94 41.26
N LEU A 122 -28.24 4.92 41.65
CA LEU A 122 -29.45 5.08 42.46
C LEU A 122 -29.11 5.50 43.89
N ALA A 123 -28.10 4.87 44.50
CA ALA A 123 -27.63 5.19 45.85
C ALA A 123 -27.07 6.62 45.96
N MET A 124 -26.35 7.09 44.94
CA MET A 124 -25.81 8.46 44.92
C MET A 124 -26.88 9.54 44.68
N LYS A 125 -28.02 9.21 44.05
CA LYS A 125 -29.15 10.13 43.89
C LYS A 125 -30.06 10.23 45.12
N LEU A 126 -30.11 9.19 45.94
CA LEU A 126 -30.89 9.16 47.19
C LEU A 126 -30.13 9.75 48.40
N ALA A 127 -28.82 9.94 48.28
CA ALA A 127 -27.98 10.53 49.33
C ALA A 127 -27.88 12.07 49.24
N ARG A 128 -28.85 12.74 48.61
CA ARG A 128 -28.92 14.20 48.51
C ARG A 128 -30.24 14.73 49.06
#